data_AF-F3AHV3-F1
#
_entry.id   AF-F3AHV3-F1
#
_cell.length_a   1.000
_cell.length_b   1.000
_cell.length_c   1.000
_cell.angle_alpha   90.00
_cell.angle_beta   90.00
_cell.angle_gamma   90.00
#
_symmetry.space_group_name_H-M   'P 1'
#
loop_
_entity.id
_entity.type
_entity.pdbx_description
1 polymer ?
#
loop_
_entity_poly.entity_id
_entity_poly.type
_entity_poly.pdbx_seq_one_letter_code
_entity_poly.pdbx_strand_id
1 'polypeptide(L)' 'MKVRQILVMDDKEIDLEQLSKEEQKQVEARLNTAALRQAGYEPSPRRKDP' A
#
# COMPACT_ATOMS: atom_id res chain seq x y z
N MET A 1 6.27 -22.99 8.64
CA MET A 1 6.70 -21.64 9.05
C MET A 1 5.62 -20.66 8.62
N LYS A 2 5.11 -19.77 9.50
CA LYS A 2 4.20 -18.69 9.10
C LYS A 2 5.03 -17.43 8.80
N VAL A 3 4.88 -16.87 7.61
CA VAL A 3 5.47 -15.57 7.25
C VAL A 3 4.59 -14.48 7.86
N ARG A 4 5.16 -13.61 8.69
CA ARG A 4 4.50 -12.40 9.19
C ARG A 4 4.87 -11.23 8.29
N GLN A 5 3.88 -10.41 7.95
CA GLN A 5 4.10 -9.19 7.18
C GLN A 5 4.03 -8.01 8.13
N ILE A 6 5.17 -7.35 8.35
CA ILE A 6 5.28 -6.22 9.27
C ILE A 6 5.40 -4.93 8.47
N LEU A 7 4.53 -3.96 8.77
CA LEU A 7 4.68 -2.58 8.34
C LEU A 7 5.49 -1.80 9.36
N VAL A 8 6.46 -1.03 8.88
CA VAL A 8 7.18 -0.06 9.71
C VAL A 8 6.71 1.34 9.32
N MET A 9 6.06 2.04 10.25
CA MET A 9 5.59 3.42 10.07
C MET A 9 5.94 4.22 11.31
N ASP A 10 6.59 5.38 11.14
CA ASP A 10 6.93 6.29 12.25
C ASP A 10 7.64 5.58 13.42
N ASP A 11 8.64 4.75 13.10
CA ASP A 11 9.40 3.91 14.04
C ASP A 11 8.57 2.88 14.82
N LYS A 12 7.33 2.60 14.39
CA LYS A 12 6.47 1.56 14.95
C LYS A 12 6.34 0.40 13.97
N GLU A 13 6.48 -0.81 14.51
CA GLU A 13 6.19 -2.06 13.82
C GLU A 13 4.72 -2.44 14.04
N ILE A 14 4.00 -2.64 12.94
CA ILE A 14 2.59 -3.04 12.93
C ILE A 14 2.48 -4.33 12.13
N ASP A 15 1.91 -5.38 12.71
CA ASP A 15 1.58 -6.57 11.96
C ASP A 15 0.36 -6.28 11.07
N LEU A 16 0.45 -6.58 9.77
CA LEU A 16 -0.66 -6.40 8.84
C LEU A 16 -1.92 -7.16 9.29
N GLU A 17 -1.78 -8.31 9.96
CA GLU A 17 -2.92 -9.07 10.49
C GLU A 17 -3.68 -8.33 11.60
N GLN A 18 -3.07 -7.33 12.25
CA GLN A 18 -3.71 -6.51 13.29
C GLN A 18 -4.51 -5.32 12.73
N LEU A 19 -4.31 -4.98 11.46
CA LEU A 19 -5.06 -3.91 10.80
C LEU A 19 -6.47 -4.37 10.44
N SER A 20 -7.43 -3.44 10.46
CA SER A 20 -8.75 -3.72 9.90
C SER A 20 -8.66 -3.96 8.39
N LYS A 21 -9.67 -4.64 7.82
CA LYS A 21 -9.72 -4.89 6.36
C LYS A 21 -9.65 -3.61 5.52
N GLU A 22 -10.19 -2.51 6.02
CA GLU A 22 -10.15 -1.22 5.33
C GLU A 22 -8.75 -0.61 5.36
N GLU A 23 -8.08 -0.65 6.51
CA GLU A 23 -6.70 -0.19 6.66
C GLU A 23 -5.73 -1.03 5.84
N GLN A 24 -5.87 -2.37 5.84
CA GLN A 24 -5.08 -3.27 5.00
C GLN A 24 -5.19 -2.87 3.52
N LYS A 25 -6.42 -2.64 3.04
CA LYS A 25 -6.67 -2.22 1.65
C LYS A 25 -6.03 -0.87 1.32
N GLN A 26 -6.08 0.10 2.24
CA GLN A 26 -5.41 1.39 2.04
C GLN A 26 -3.89 1.25 1.97
N VAL A 27 -3.31 0.43 2.86
CA VAL A 27 -1.87 0.15 2.88
C VAL A 27 -1.45 -0.54 1.59
N GLU A 28 -2.15 -1.59 1.16
CA GLU A 28 -1.88 -2.28 -0.11
C GLU A 28 -1.97 -1.34 -1.30
N ALA A 29 -3.00 -0.49 -1.36
CA ALA A 29 -3.16 0.49 -2.44
C ALA A 29 -1.99 1.48 -2.49
N ARG A 30 -1.49 1.92 -1.32
CA ARG A 30 -0.32 2.81 -1.22
C ARG A 30 0.96 2.10 -1.67
N LEU A 31 1.20 0.88 -1.19
CA LEU A 31 2.37 0.07 -1.58
C LEU A 31 2.37 -0.22 -3.07
N ASN A 32 1.21 -0.59 -3.63
CA ASN A 32 1.05 -0.84 -5.06
C ASN A 32 1.31 0.43 -5.88
N THR A 33 0.73 1.57 -5.48
CA THR A 33 0.99 2.86 -6.14
C THR A 33 2.46 3.24 -6.11
N ALA A 34 3.15 3.02 -4.98
CA ALA A 34 4.58 3.29 -4.86
C ALA A 34 5.42 2.37 -5.77
N ALA A 35 5.10 1.08 -5.79
CA ALA A 35 5.76 0.09 -6.64
C ALA A 35 5.57 0.42 -8.13
N LEU A 36 4.36 0.80 -8.54
CA LEU A 36 4.07 1.22 -9.91
C LEU A 36 4.91 2.44 -10.32
N ARG A 37 4.95 3.49 -9.47
CA ARG A 37 5.80 4.66 -9.73
C ARG A 37 7.28 4.30 -9.82
N GLN A 38 7.77 3.44 -8.93
CA GLN A 38 9.17 3.01 -8.94
C GLN A 38 9.50 2.20 -10.21
N ALA A 39 8.55 1.40 -10.70
CA ALA A 39 8.66 0.67 -11.95
C ALA A 39 8.50 1.55 -13.20
N GLY A 40 8.39 2.88 -13.04
CA GLY A 40 8.25 3.84 -14.14
C GLY A 40 6.85 3.90 -14.75
N TYR A 41 5.85 3.27 -14.11
CA TYR A 41 4.46 3.45 -14.47
C TYR A 41 3.95 4.75 -13.85
N GLU A 42 3.79 5.79 -14.68
CA GLU A 42 3.02 6.95 -14.27
C GLU A 42 1.53 6.57 -14.17
N PRO A 43 0.86 6.93 -13.06
CA PRO A 43 -0.58 6.77 -12.98
C PRO A 43 -1.20 7.60 -14.10
N SER A 44 -1.87 6.92 -15.04
CA SER A 44 -2.56 7.57 -16.15
C SER A 44 -3.44 8.70 -15.58
N PRO A 45 -3.33 9.94 -16.10
CA PRO A 45 -4.18 11.02 -15.63
C PRO A 45 -5.62 10.53 -15.80
N ARG A 46 -6.34 10.40 -14.68
CA ARG A 46 -7.78 10.17 -14.75
C ARG A 46 -8.32 11.25 -15.68
N ARG A 47 -8.83 10.86 -16.85
CA ARG A 47 -9.57 11.76 -17.70
C ARG A 47 -10.63 12.37 -16.80
N LYS A 48 -10.51 13.68 -16.53
CA LYS A 48 -11.67 14.46 -16.15
C LYS A 48 -12.50 14.48 -17.42
N ASP A 49 -13.38 13.50 -17.57
CA ASP A 49 -14.45 13.61 -18.54
C ASP A 49 -15.24 14.88 -18.18
N PRO A 50 -15.49 15.77 -19.15
CA PRO A 50 -16.18 17.05 -18.93
C PRO A 50 -17.64 16.88 -18.55
#